data_AF-A0A6P0U2D2-F1
#
_entry.id   AF-A0A6P0U2D2-F1
#
_cell.length_a   1.000
_cell.length_b   1.000
_cell.length_c   1.000
_cell.angle_alpha   90.00
_cell.angle_beta   90.00
_cell.angle_gamma   90.00
#
_symmetry.space_group_name_H-M   'P 1'
#
loop_
_entity.id
_entity.type
_entity.pdbx_description
1 polymer ?
#
loop_
_entity_poly.entity_id
_entity_poly.type
_entity_poly.pdbx_seq_one_letter_code
_entity_poly.pdbx_strand_id
1 'polypeptide(L)'
;NIFQEIEKLKSGKYSNTIVFANRYDGIDLPDDSCRVLIIESMPYSSSLTERYEEKCRSNSDLLNIKTAQKIEQGLGRSVRGERDYSVIIINGNDLVKFIKSVDSNKFFSEQTRKQINIGIEVSNLAKEEDTNERTDYTKVFDNLIDQCLSRDEGWKEFYKERMEEESDEEEKVNKNILEILELERKAEESFYQNEPEKAANYVQKIIDSYCTNDEAEKAWYLQILVRYKYKMSKTESNLTQKGAFNKNWELLKPKERISYKKLNYINENRLKRINTWVSKHKNYEELMLTVEDILGNLSFGEEASKFEKALQDLGSSIGFLSQRPEKEFNTGPDNLWCISQNDYFIFECKSKVEDSRNEITKTETGQMNNHCGWFDKE
;
A
#
# COMPACT_ATOMS: atom_id res chain seq x y z
N ASN A 1 -29.13 29.96 9.98
CA ASN A 1 -29.69 28.61 9.76
C ASN A 1 -29.44 28.27 8.29
N ILE A 2 -28.78 27.15 7.97
CA ILE A 2 -28.38 26.79 6.60
C ILE A 2 -29.56 26.84 5.61
N PHE A 3 -30.71 26.28 5.99
CA PHE A 3 -31.88 26.26 5.10
C PHE A 3 -32.42 27.65 4.79
N GLN A 4 -32.35 28.58 5.74
CA GLN A 4 -32.76 29.97 5.50
C GLN A 4 -31.81 30.68 4.54
N GLU A 5 -30.51 30.40 4.59
CA GLU A 5 -29.55 30.96 3.63
C GLU A 5 -29.72 30.36 2.23
N ILE A 6 -30.03 29.05 2.14
CA ILE A 6 -30.36 28.40 0.86
C ILE A 6 -31.63 29.02 0.25
N GLU A 7 -32.69 29.23 1.04
CA GLU A 7 -33.91 29.89 0.55
C GLU A 7 -33.64 31.31 0.07
N LYS A 8 -32.71 32.05 0.71
CA LYS A 8 -32.30 33.38 0.22
C LYS A 8 -31.63 33.30 -1.15
N LEU A 9 -30.71 32.34 -1.36
CA LEU A 9 -30.08 32.11 -2.65
C LEU A 9 -31.13 31.77 -3.73
N LYS A 10 -32.04 30.84 -3.41
CA LYS A 10 -33.16 30.47 -4.32
C LYS A 10 -34.10 31.64 -4.62
N SER A 11 -34.22 32.60 -3.70
CA SER A 11 -35.03 33.81 -3.87
C SER A 11 -34.31 34.96 -4.61
N GLY A 12 -33.11 34.75 -5.14
CA GLY A 12 -32.39 35.78 -5.91
C GLY A 12 -31.47 36.69 -5.10
N LYS A 13 -31.15 36.35 -3.85
CA LYS A 13 -30.30 37.20 -2.99
C LYS A 13 -28.85 36.76 -3.03
N TYR A 14 -28.09 37.33 -3.97
CA TYR A 14 -26.69 36.96 -4.26
C TYR A 14 -25.66 37.96 -3.74
N SER A 15 -26.03 38.89 -2.85
CA SER A 15 -25.16 39.99 -2.43
C SER A 15 -23.91 39.56 -1.65
N ASN A 16 -23.88 38.33 -1.13
CA ASN A 16 -22.79 37.82 -0.30
C ASN A 16 -22.40 36.40 -0.75
N THR A 17 -21.11 36.10 -0.69
CA THR A 17 -20.60 34.73 -0.79
C THR A 17 -21.03 33.94 0.44
N ILE A 18 -21.56 32.73 0.24
CA ILE A 18 -22.01 31.86 1.32
C ILE A 18 -21.05 30.69 1.44
N VAL A 19 -20.54 30.46 2.65
CA VAL A 19 -19.63 29.37 2.97
C VAL A 19 -20.37 28.32 3.80
N PHE A 20 -20.41 27.09 3.31
CA PHE A 20 -20.99 25.95 4.01
C PHE A 20 -19.87 25.09 4.63
N ALA A 21 -19.78 25.08 5.95
CA ALA A 21 -18.80 24.23 6.65
C ALA A 21 -19.34 22.79 6.78
N ASN A 22 -18.63 21.84 6.15
CA ASN A 22 -18.68 20.41 6.43
C ASN A 22 -20.05 19.72 6.25
N ARG A 23 -20.86 20.15 5.27
CA ARG A 23 -22.12 19.48 4.93
C ARG A 23 -22.42 19.58 3.43
N TYR A 24 -22.19 18.50 2.70
CA TYR A 24 -22.62 18.34 1.30
C TYR A 24 -24.07 17.83 1.22
N ASP A 25 -24.52 17.07 2.24
CA ASP A 25 -25.80 16.39 2.25
C ASP A 25 -26.99 17.31 2.50
N GLY A 26 -27.97 17.22 1.60
CA GLY A 26 -29.23 17.94 1.66
C GLY A 26 -29.17 19.38 1.15
N ILE A 27 -28.01 19.82 0.63
CA ILE A 27 -27.89 21.10 -0.05
C ILE A 27 -28.23 20.91 -1.53
N ASP A 28 -28.99 21.86 -2.04
CA ASP A 28 -29.47 21.90 -3.40
C ASP A 28 -29.46 23.35 -3.90
N LEU A 29 -28.62 23.63 -4.90
CA LEU A 29 -28.39 24.96 -5.43
C LEU A 29 -28.54 24.95 -6.96
N PRO A 30 -29.77 24.82 -7.49
CA PRO A 30 -30.00 24.73 -8.93
C PRO A 30 -29.97 26.10 -9.61
N ASP A 31 -29.71 26.09 -10.92
CA ASP A 31 -29.84 27.25 -11.81
C ASP A 31 -29.05 28.47 -11.28
N ASP A 32 -29.72 29.62 -11.13
CA ASP A 32 -29.09 30.86 -10.66
C ASP A 32 -28.75 30.84 -9.17
N SER A 33 -29.11 29.78 -8.44
CA SER A 33 -28.76 29.65 -7.01
C SER A 33 -27.25 29.48 -6.79
N CYS A 34 -26.53 28.92 -7.76
CA CYS A 34 -25.07 28.76 -7.71
C CYS A 34 -24.45 28.60 -9.10
N ARG A 35 -23.87 29.68 -9.64
CA ARG A 35 -23.11 29.65 -10.91
C ARG A 35 -21.61 29.40 -10.71
N VAL A 36 -21.09 29.63 -9.52
CA VAL A 36 -19.70 29.39 -9.16
C VAL A 36 -19.65 28.61 -7.84
N LEU A 37 -19.20 27.36 -7.91
CA LEU A 37 -19.03 26.48 -6.76
C LEU A 37 -17.54 26.36 -6.44
N ILE A 38 -17.17 26.64 -5.20
CA ILE A 38 -15.80 26.43 -4.72
C ILE A 38 -15.82 25.26 -3.74
N ILE A 39 -15.05 24.21 -4.03
CA ILE A 39 -14.81 23.10 -3.12
C ILE A 39 -13.39 23.24 -2.58
N GLU A 40 -13.30 23.47 -1.27
CA GLU A 40 -12.03 23.60 -0.56
C GLU A 40 -11.78 22.35 0.31
N SER A 41 -10.62 21.73 0.11
CA SER A 41 -10.12 20.58 0.88
C SER A 41 -10.92 19.28 0.74
N MET A 42 -10.37 18.18 1.29
CA MET A 42 -11.03 16.87 1.30
C MET A 42 -12.26 16.87 2.20
N PRO A 43 -13.32 16.12 1.84
CA PRO A 43 -14.46 15.92 2.74
C PRO A 43 -13.99 15.18 3.99
N TYR A 44 -14.29 15.71 5.18
CA TYR A 44 -13.95 15.04 6.43
C TYR A 44 -15.06 14.08 6.87
N SER A 45 -14.65 12.97 7.47
CA SER A 45 -15.55 12.07 8.17
C SER A 45 -16.23 12.76 9.35
N SER A 46 -17.53 12.47 9.47
CA SER A 46 -18.44 13.16 10.38
C SER A 46 -18.50 12.47 11.74
N SER A 47 -18.34 11.14 11.76
CA SER A 47 -18.40 10.34 12.97
C SER A 47 -17.01 9.88 13.45
N LEU A 48 -16.90 9.60 14.75
CA LEU A 48 -15.67 9.04 15.32
C LEU A 48 -15.33 7.67 14.72
N THR A 49 -16.35 6.88 14.36
CA THR A 49 -16.17 5.56 13.73
C THR A 49 -15.58 5.68 12.34
N GLU A 50 -16.11 6.59 11.50
CA GLU A 50 -15.56 6.84 10.17
C GLU A 50 -14.12 7.36 10.25
N ARG A 51 -13.84 8.32 11.15
CA ARG A 51 -12.47 8.83 11.36
C ARG A 51 -11.50 7.73 11.78
N TYR A 52 -11.97 6.82 12.64
CA TYR A 52 -11.17 5.68 13.07
C TYR A 52 -10.91 4.70 11.92
N GLU A 53 -11.94 4.41 11.11
CA GLU A 53 -11.83 3.57 9.93
C GLU A 53 -10.84 4.14 8.90
N GLU A 54 -10.96 5.43 8.57
CA GLU A 54 -10.04 6.16 7.67
C GLU A 54 -8.60 6.13 8.16
N LYS A 55 -8.40 6.29 9.47
CA LYS A 55 -7.07 6.20 10.07
C LYS A 55 -6.48 4.79 9.95
N CYS A 56 -7.31 3.75 10.08
CA CYS A 56 -6.86 2.37 10.07
C CYS A 56 -6.68 1.81 8.65
N ARG A 57 -7.39 2.34 7.65
CA ARG A 57 -7.47 1.76 6.30
C ARG A 57 -7.15 2.80 5.21
N SER A 58 -6.04 3.51 5.34
CA SER A 58 -5.72 4.66 4.48
C SER A 58 -5.67 4.36 2.97
N ASN A 59 -5.44 3.09 2.59
CA ASN A 59 -5.35 2.65 1.19
C ASN A 59 -6.58 1.85 0.73
N SER A 60 -7.67 1.87 1.50
CA SER A 60 -8.86 1.09 1.20
C SER A 60 -9.57 1.59 -0.05
N ASP A 61 -9.75 0.70 -1.03
CA ASP A 61 -10.61 0.97 -2.19
C ASP A 61 -12.04 1.34 -1.76
N LEU A 62 -12.57 0.71 -0.71
CA LEU A 62 -13.91 1.02 -0.21
C LEU A 62 -14.01 2.45 0.33
N LEU A 63 -13.01 2.92 1.07
CA LEU A 63 -12.98 4.30 1.57
C LEU A 63 -12.74 5.31 0.45
N ASN A 64 -11.90 4.97 -0.53
CA ASN A 64 -11.70 5.79 -1.71
C ASN A 64 -12.99 5.93 -2.53
N ILE A 65 -13.77 4.87 -2.70
CA ILE A 65 -15.09 4.93 -3.34
C ILE A 65 -16.04 5.85 -2.57
N LYS A 66 -16.15 5.69 -1.24
CA LYS A 66 -17.00 6.58 -0.42
C LYS A 66 -16.57 8.04 -0.54
N THR A 67 -15.27 8.29 -0.60
CA THR A 67 -14.70 9.63 -0.73
C THR A 67 -14.96 10.24 -2.11
N ALA A 68 -14.74 9.47 -3.17
CA ALA A 68 -15.05 9.86 -4.55
C ALA A 68 -16.54 10.19 -4.70
N GLN A 69 -17.42 9.34 -4.18
CA GLN A 69 -18.87 9.59 -4.16
C GLN A 69 -19.23 10.89 -3.44
N LYS A 70 -18.63 11.18 -2.28
CA LYS A 70 -18.86 12.45 -1.56
C LYS A 70 -18.41 13.67 -2.37
N ILE A 71 -17.24 13.59 -3.01
CA ILE A 71 -16.70 14.66 -3.86
C ILE A 71 -17.63 14.86 -5.07
N GLU A 72 -17.96 13.78 -5.78
CA GLU A 72 -18.83 13.80 -6.97
C GLU A 72 -20.22 14.35 -6.65
N GLN A 73 -20.80 13.93 -5.52
CA GLN A 73 -22.04 14.51 -5.02
C GLN A 73 -21.90 16.00 -4.71
N GLY A 74 -20.73 16.46 -4.24
CA GLY A 74 -20.42 17.87 -4.05
C GLY A 74 -20.37 18.63 -5.37
N LEU A 75 -19.69 18.09 -6.38
CA LEU A 75 -19.60 18.65 -7.73
C LEU A 75 -21.00 18.77 -8.37
N GLY A 76 -21.87 17.78 -8.18
CA GLY A 76 -23.23 17.77 -8.72
C GLY A 76 -24.25 18.66 -8.00
N ARG A 77 -23.85 19.48 -7.01
CA ARG A 77 -24.81 20.34 -6.28
C ARG A 77 -25.25 21.59 -7.05
N SER A 78 -24.43 22.06 -7.97
CA SER A 78 -24.64 23.30 -8.74
C SER A 78 -25.21 23.11 -10.13
N VAL A 79 -25.42 21.86 -10.58
CA VAL A 79 -25.94 21.54 -11.92
C VAL A 79 -27.01 20.48 -11.82
N ARG A 80 -28.24 20.79 -12.27
CA ARG A 80 -29.39 19.85 -12.19
C ARG A 80 -29.99 19.38 -13.51
N GLY A 81 -29.51 19.88 -14.65
CA GLY A 81 -30.01 19.46 -15.95
C GLY A 81 -29.13 19.93 -17.10
N GLU A 82 -29.42 19.44 -18.30
CA GLU A 82 -28.61 19.67 -19.52
C GLU A 82 -28.46 21.15 -19.92
N ARG A 83 -29.39 22.01 -19.47
CA ARG A 83 -29.35 23.45 -19.75
C ARG A 83 -28.64 24.25 -18.66
N ASP A 84 -28.49 23.65 -17.49
CA ASP A 84 -27.86 24.26 -16.33
C ASP A 84 -26.33 24.22 -16.47
N TYR A 85 -25.66 25.18 -15.85
CA TYR A 85 -24.21 25.35 -15.99
C TYR A 85 -23.64 26.08 -14.78
N SER A 86 -22.46 25.67 -14.38
CA SER A 86 -21.72 26.29 -13.28
C SER A 86 -20.22 26.08 -13.50
N VAL A 87 -19.42 27.03 -13.03
CA VAL A 87 -17.99 26.84 -12.89
C VAL A 87 -17.71 26.21 -11.54
N ILE A 88 -16.93 25.13 -11.52
CA ILE A 88 -16.50 24.48 -10.28
C ILE A 88 -15.01 24.67 -10.10
N ILE A 89 -14.64 25.33 -9.00
CA ILE A 89 -13.25 25.59 -8.62
C ILE A 89 -12.87 24.63 -7.51
N ILE A 90 -11.85 23.82 -7.77
CA ILE A 90 -11.30 22.86 -6.82
C ILE A 90 -10.05 23.47 -6.20
N ASN A 91 -10.04 23.61 -4.87
CA ASN A 91 -8.91 24.13 -4.13
C ASN A 91 -8.50 23.17 -3.00
N GLY A 92 -7.19 23.09 -2.73
CA GLY A 92 -6.61 22.28 -1.67
C GLY A 92 -5.78 21.10 -2.20
N ASN A 93 -4.56 20.96 -1.67
CA ASN A 93 -3.56 20.02 -2.18
C ASN A 93 -4.04 18.57 -2.14
N ASP A 94 -4.65 18.13 -1.04
CA ASP A 94 -5.09 16.74 -0.89
C ASP A 94 -6.27 16.41 -1.81
N LEU A 95 -7.19 17.36 -2.00
CA LEU A 95 -8.32 17.20 -2.93
C LEU A 95 -7.85 17.14 -4.38
N VAL A 96 -6.96 18.07 -4.77
CA VAL A 96 -6.37 18.07 -6.12
C VAL A 96 -5.60 16.77 -6.36
N LYS A 97 -4.81 16.29 -5.38
CA LYS A 97 -4.09 15.02 -5.47
C LYS A 97 -5.05 13.84 -5.64
N PHE A 98 -6.13 13.78 -4.85
CA PHE A 98 -7.12 12.71 -4.93
C PHE A 98 -7.86 12.70 -6.28
N ILE A 99 -8.24 13.86 -6.80
CA ILE A 99 -8.96 13.98 -8.07
C ILE A 99 -8.07 13.60 -9.27
N LYS A 100 -6.77 13.94 -9.22
CA LYS A 100 -5.82 13.70 -10.31
C LYS A 100 -5.11 12.35 -10.26
N SER A 101 -5.02 11.69 -9.11
CA SER A 101 -4.28 10.43 -8.98
C SER A 101 -4.99 9.29 -9.71
N VAL A 102 -4.22 8.47 -10.45
CA VAL A 102 -4.72 7.28 -11.15
C VAL A 102 -5.40 6.30 -10.17
N ASP A 103 -4.89 6.21 -8.95
CA ASP A 103 -5.39 5.27 -7.94
C ASP A 103 -6.81 5.59 -7.45
N SER A 104 -7.19 6.87 -7.45
CA SER A 104 -8.48 7.35 -6.95
C SER A 104 -9.41 7.86 -8.06
N ASN A 105 -8.86 8.37 -9.16
CA ASN A 105 -9.64 8.88 -10.29
C ASN A 105 -10.58 7.80 -10.85
N LYS A 106 -10.12 6.53 -10.88
CA LYS A 106 -10.90 5.36 -11.31
C LYS A 106 -12.21 5.11 -10.56
N PHE A 107 -12.45 5.77 -9.42
CA PHE A 107 -13.67 5.62 -8.62
C PHE A 107 -14.75 6.67 -8.91
N PHE A 108 -14.43 7.70 -9.70
CA PHE A 108 -15.44 8.66 -10.18
C PHE A 108 -16.19 8.10 -11.39
N SER A 109 -17.42 8.56 -11.61
CA SER A 109 -18.14 8.24 -12.85
C SER A 109 -17.36 8.68 -14.09
N GLU A 110 -17.60 8.01 -15.22
CA GLU A 110 -17.03 8.42 -16.51
C GLU A 110 -17.26 9.90 -16.81
N GLN A 111 -18.48 10.38 -16.55
CA GLN A 111 -18.85 11.77 -16.75
C GLN A 111 -17.99 12.72 -15.92
N THR A 112 -17.82 12.44 -14.63
CA THR A 112 -17.01 13.27 -13.72
C THR A 112 -15.54 13.24 -14.12
N ARG A 113 -15.01 12.08 -14.53
CA ARG A 113 -13.63 11.95 -15.01
C ARG A 113 -13.37 12.79 -16.27
N LYS A 114 -14.29 12.75 -17.24
CA LYS A 114 -14.23 13.60 -18.44
C LYS A 114 -14.21 15.08 -18.06
N GLN A 115 -15.09 15.51 -17.17
CA GLN A 115 -15.13 16.91 -16.69
C GLN A 115 -13.81 17.33 -16.01
N ILE A 116 -13.22 16.46 -15.19
CA ILE A 116 -11.91 16.70 -14.58
C ILE A 116 -10.83 16.86 -15.66
N ASN A 117 -10.83 15.98 -16.67
CA ASN A 117 -9.85 16.03 -17.76
C ASN A 117 -9.99 17.31 -18.60
N ILE A 118 -11.22 17.71 -18.95
CA ILE A 118 -11.51 18.99 -19.60
C ILE A 118 -10.93 20.15 -18.77
N GLY A 119 -11.17 20.16 -17.46
CA GLY A 119 -10.63 21.20 -16.56
C GLY A 119 -9.09 21.24 -16.53
N ILE A 120 -8.43 20.07 -16.55
CA ILE A 120 -6.96 19.97 -16.63
C ILE A 120 -6.46 20.51 -17.96
N GLU A 121 -7.11 20.16 -19.05
CA GLU A 121 -6.72 20.59 -20.39
C GLU A 121 -6.88 22.09 -20.59
N VAL A 122 -8.04 22.64 -20.23
CA VAL A 122 -8.27 24.10 -20.27
C VAL A 122 -7.21 24.83 -19.44
N SER A 123 -6.84 24.28 -18.28
CA SER A 123 -5.78 24.84 -17.43
C SER A 123 -4.38 24.74 -18.07
N ASN A 124 -4.14 23.79 -18.97
CA ASN A 124 -2.87 23.63 -19.67
C ASN A 124 -2.81 24.52 -20.91
N LEU A 125 -3.87 24.57 -21.72
CA LEU A 125 -3.99 25.48 -22.87
C LEU A 125 -3.79 26.93 -22.43
N ALA A 126 -4.41 27.32 -21.31
CA ALA A 126 -4.25 28.65 -20.72
C ALA A 126 -2.80 28.97 -20.29
N LYS A 127 -1.96 27.96 -20.02
CA LYS A 127 -0.53 28.13 -19.73
C LYS A 127 0.33 28.13 -21.00
N GLU A 128 -0.10 27.48 -22.07
CA GLU A 128 0.66 27.38 -23.32
C GLU A 128 0.49 28.62 -24.21
N GLU A 129 -0.69 29.25 -24.18
CA GLU A 129 -0.93 30.57 -24.82
C GLU A 129 -0.13 31.69 -24.15
N ASP A 130 0.46 31.41 -22.99
CA ASP A 130 1.25 32.33 -22.16
C ASP A 130 2.72 32.43 -22.64
N THR A 131 2.93 33.09 -23.78
CA THR A 131 4.26 33.31 -24.37
C THR A 131 4.96 34.59 -23.90
N ASN A 132 4.34 35.40 -23.03
CA ASN A 132 4.87 36.68 -22.56
C ASN A 132 5.09 36.68 -21.03
N GLU A 133 6.31 36.95 -20.55
CA GLU A 133 6.74 36.88 -19.13
C GLU A 133 6.05 37.87 -18.14
N ARG A 134 4.87 38.42 -18.45
CA ARG A 134 4.15 39.41 -17.62
C ARG A 134 2.65 39.16 -17.50
N THR A 135 2.21 37.92 -17.65
CA THR A 135 0.79 37.61 -17.65
C THR A 135 0.25 37.52 -16.23
N ASP A 136 -0.84 38.24 -16.00
CA ASP A 136 -1.57 38.23 -14.74
C ASP A 136 -2.46 36.97 -14.74
N TYR A 137 -2.01 35.90 -14.07
CA TYR A 137 -2.76 34.64 -13.97
C TYR A 137 -4.19 34.82 -13.44
N THR A 138 -4.43 35.87 -12.65
CA THR A 138 -5.77 36.22 -12.19
C THR A 138 -6.67 36.61 -13.35
N LYS A 139 -6.18 37.38 -14.32
CA LYS A 139 -6.96 37.77 -15.52
C LYS A 139 -7.26 36.59 -16.43
N VAL A 140 -6.30 35.68 -16.60
CA VAL A 140 -6.51 34.45 -17.39
C VAL A 140 -7.60 33.61 -16.73
N PHE A 141 -7.53 33.45 -15.42
CA PHE A 141 -8.53 32.73 -14.63
C PHE A 141 -9.91 33.38 -14.70
N ASP A 142 -10.00 34.70 -14.55
CA ASP A 142 -11.26 35.46 -14.66
C ASP A 142 -11.88 35.32 -16.05
N ASN A 143 -11.07 35.40 -17.12
CA ASN A 143 -11.54 35.22 -18.49
C ASN A 143 -12.13 33.82 -18.73
N LEU A 144 -11.51 32.77 -18.19
CA LEU A 144 -12.01 31.39 -18.30
C LEU A 144 -13.36 31.23 -17.59
N ILE A 145 -13.50 31.83 -16.41
CA ILE A 145 -14.77 31.85 -15.68
C ILE A 145 -15.83 32.57 -16.52
N ASP A 146 -15.50 33.75 -17.04
CA ASP A 146 -16.40 34.58 -17.83
C ASP A 146 -16.84 33.89 -19.12
N GLN A 147 -15.97 33.13 -19.80
CA GLN A 147 -16.35 32.34 -20.99
C GLN A 147 -17.46 31.32 -20.67
N CYS A 148 -17.34 30.63 -19.54
CA CYS A 148 -18.36 29.68 -19.10
C CYS A 148 -19.66 30.42 -18.69
N LEU A 149 -19.54 31.49 -17.90
CA LEU A 149 -20.68 32.23 -17.37
C LEU A 149 -21.45 33.02 -18.43
N SER A 150 -20.76 33.59 -19.42
CA SER A 150 -21.36 34.28 -20.56
C SER A 150 -21.94 33.33 -21.61
N ARG A 151 -21.74 32.02 -21.42
CA ARG A 151 -22.18 30.96 -22.35
C ARG A 151 -21.60 31.18 -23.75
N ASP A 152 -20.29 31.44 -23.82
CA ASP A 152 -19.55 31.56 -25.07
C ASP A 152 -19.82 30.35 -25.98
N GLU A 153 -20.04 30.59 -27.29
CA GLU A 153 -20.38 29.51 -28.24
C GLU A 153 -19.19 28.57 -28.46
N GLY A 154 -17.96 29.08 -28.48
CA GLY A 154 -16.76 28.26 -28.60
C GLY A 154 -16.57 27.34 -27.40
N TRP A 155 -16.81 27.85 -26.18
CA TRP A 155 -16.81 27.02 -24.96
C TRP A 155 -17.86 25.89 -25.03
N LYS A 156 -19.08 26.17 -25.50
CA LYS A 156 -20.14 25.15 -25.62
C LYS A 156 -19.77 24.06 -26.62
N GLU A 157 -19.27 24.45 -27.79
CA GLU A 157 -18.86 23.52 -28.84
C GLU A 157 -17.73 22.63 -28.34
N PHE A 158 -16.68 23.24 -27.75
CA PHE A 158 -15.56 22.52 -27.16
C PHE A 158 -16.00 21.54 -26.06
N TYR A 159 -16.80 22.00 -25.09
CA TYR A 159 -17.27 21.14 -24.01
C TYR A 159 -18.13 19.98 -24.55
N LYS A 160 -19.01 20.26 -25.51
CA LYS A 160 -19.87 19.23 -26.12
C LYS A 160 -19.03 18.17 -26.86
N GLU A 161 -18.07 18.59 -27.67
CA GLU A 161 -17.17 17.69 -28.41
C GLU A 161 -16.47 16.71 -27.45
N ARG A 162 -15.86 17.22 -26.38
CA ARG A 162 -15.13 16.39 -25.41
C ARG A 162 -16.00 15.48 -24.55
N MET A 163 -17.25 15.87 -24.32
CA MET A 163 -18.19 15.00 -23.60
C MET A 163 -18.71 13.87 -24.50
N GLU A 164 -18.91 14.12 -25.79
CA GLU A 164 -19.38 13.16 -26.80
C GLU A 164 -18.30 12.18 -27.28
N GLU A 165 -17.00 12.49 -27.08
CA GLU A 165 -15.90 11.55 -27.34
C GLU A 165 -16.13 10.20 -26.63
N GLU A 166 -16.03 9.08 -27.34
CA GLU A 166 -16.25 7.75 -26.76
C GLU A 166 -15.19 7.45 -25.69
N SER A 167 -15.61 7.00 -24.50
CA SER A 167 -14.71 6.48 -23.47
C SER A 167 -14.37 5.02 -23.78
N ASP A 168 -13.09 4.72 -23.99
CA ASP A 168 -12.57 3.34 -24.12
C ASP A 168 -12.61 2.55 -22.79
N GLU A 169 -13.00 3.20 -21.69
CA GLU A 169 -12.96 2.63 -20.35
C GLU A 169 -14.33 2.08 -19.96
N GLU A 170 -14.59 0.79 -20.21
CA GLU A 170 -15.76 0.11 -19.65
C GLU A 170 -15.89 0.39 -18.14
N GLU A 171 -17.07 0.83 -17.68
CA GLU A 171 -17.48 0.86 -16.27
C GLU A 171 -17.32 -0.53 -15.63
N LYS A 172 -16.09 -0.85 -15.19
CA LYS A 172 -15.81 -2.06 -14.43
C LYS A 172 -16.33 -1.85 -13.03
N VAL A 173 -17.59 -2.21 -12.81
CA VAL A 173 -18.12 -2.46 -11.47
C VAL A 173 -17.11 -3.34 -10.75
N ASN A 174 -16.52 -2.84 -9.67
CA ASN A 174 -15.51 -3.56 -8.91
C ASN A 174 -16.19 -4.72 -8.18
N LYS A 175 -16.37 -5.85 -8.89
CA LYS A 175 -17.10 -7.04 -8.42
C LYS A 175 -16.59 -7.51 -7.07
N ASN A 176 -15.29 -7.39 -6.83
CA ASN A 176 -14.65 -7.76 -5.56
C ASN A 176 -15.23 -6.96 -4.38
N ILE A 177 -15.50 -5.67 -4.55
CA ILE A 177 -16.04 -4.83 -3.47
C ILE A 177 -17.48 -5.20 -3.15
N LEU A 178 -18.29 -5.48 -4.16
CA LEU A 178 -19.67 -5.93 -3.94
C LEU A 178 -19.71 -7.27 -3.20
N GLU A 179 -18.82 -8.20 -3.54
CA GLU A 179 -18.69 -9.49 -2.85
C GLU A 179 -18.23 -9.31 -1.40
N ILE A 180 -17.27 -8.41 -1.13
CA ILE A 180 -16.84 -8.06 0.23
C ILE A 180 -18.03 -7.51 1.04
N LEU A 181 -18.77 -6.54 0.50
CA LEU A 181 -19.93 -5.95 1.18
C LEU A 181 -21.03 -6.99 1.44
N GLU A 182 -21.24 -7.92 0.52
CA GLU A 182 -22.19 -9.02 0.71
C GLU A 182 -21.75 -9.95 1.85
N LEU A 183 -20.45 -10.27 1.93
CA LEU A 183 -19.88 -11.07 3.01
C LEU A 183 -19.93 -10.34 4.36
N GLU A 184 -19.66 -9.03 4.39
CA GLU A 184 -19.82 -8.20 5.61
C GLU A 184 -21.26 -8.23 6.11
N ARG A 185 -22.24 -8.04 5.21
CA ARG A 185 -23.66 -8.12 5.54
C ARG A 185 -24.02 -9.50 6.10
N LYS A 186 -23.61 -10.58 5.44
CA LYS A 186 -23.85 -11.96 5.89
C LYS A 186 -23.23 -12.21 7.27
N ALA A 187 -22.03 -11.70 7.53
CA ALA A 187 -21.37 -11.82 8.83
C ALA A 187 -22.16 -11.14 9.95
N GLU A 188 -22.60 -9.89 9.71
CA GLU A 188 -23.42 -9.15 10.68
C GLU A 188 -24.76 -9.86 10.94
N GLU A 189 -25.47 -10.27 9.89
CA GLU A 189 -26.75 -10.98 10.01
C GLU A 189 -26.65 -12.28 10.81
N SER A 190 -25.63 -13.11 10.52
CA SER A 190 -25.37 -14.33 11.31
C SER A 190 -25.06 -14.00 12.77
N PHE A 191 -24.33 -12.92 13.04
CA PHE A 191 -24.06 -12.51 14.41
C PHE A 191 -25.30 -12.03 15.14
N TYR A 192 -26.19 -11.28 14.47
CA TYR A 192 -27.51 -10.89 15.01
C TYR A 192 -28.38 -12.12 15.34
N GLN A 193 -28.26 -13.19 14.55
CA GLN A 193 -28.93 -14.48 14.81
C GLN A 193 -28.25 -15.32 15.90
N ASN A 194 -27.24 -14.78 16.58
CA ASN A 194 -26.46 -15.44 17.62
C ASN A 194 -25.67 -16.67 17.13
N GLU A 195 -25.21 -16.63 15.87
CA GLU A 195 -24.35 -17.64 15.25
C GLU A 195 -22.92 -17.09 15.02
N PRO A 196 -22.11 -16.88 16.09
CA PRO A 196 -20.81 -16.21 15.98
C PRO A 196 -19.78 -17.00 15.15
N GLU A 197 -19.87 -18.32 15.10
CA GLU A 197 -19.01 -19.16 14.27
C GLU A 197 -19.20 -18.90 12.77
N LYS A 198 -20.46 -18.81 12.31
CA LYS A 198 -20.76 -18.51 10.91
C LYS A 198 -20.33 -17.09 10.56
N ALA A 199 -20.57 -16.12 11.44
CA ALA A 199 -20.11 -14.74 11.26
C ALA A 199 -18.57 -14.66 11.12
N ALA A 200 -17.85 -15.38 11.98
CA ALA A 200 -16.40 -15.47 11.92
C ALA A 200 -15.91 -16.08 10.59
N ASN A 201 -16.57 -17.14 10.09
CA ASN A 201 -16.21 -17.77 8.83
C ASN A 201 -16.39 -16.85 7.62
N TYR A 202 -17.43 -16.02 7.60
CA TYR A 202 -17.61 -15.04 6.52
C TYR A 202 -16.50 -13.99 6.49
N VAL A 203 -16.09 -13.46 7.66
CA VAL A 203 -14.96 -12.52 7.73
C VAL A 203 -13.63 -13.20 7.40
N GLN A 204 -13.43 -14.45 7.84
CA GLN A 204 -12.25 -15.23 7.47
C GLN A 204 -12.15 -15.40 5.95
N LYS A 205 -13.29 -15.67 5.28
CA LYS A 205 -13.35 -15.71 3.81
C LYS A 205 -12.94 -14.39 3.17
N ILE A 206 -13.34 -13.24 3.75
CA ILE A 206 -12.91 -11.92 3.26
C ILE A 206 -11.37 -11.81 3.33
N ILE A 207 -10.81 -12.13 4.49
CA ILE A 207 -9.37 -12.07 4.76
C ILE A 207 -8.58 -12.91 3.75
N ASP A 208 -9.00 -14.15 3.54
CA ASP A 208 -8.25 -15.12 2.74
C ASP A 208 -8.37 -14.85 1.23
N SER A 209 -9.50 -14.28 0.79
CA SER A 209 -9.79 -14.11 -0.64
C SER A 209 -9.43 -12.72 -1.17
N TYR A 210 -9.56 -11.66 -0.34
CA TYR A 210 -9.48 -10.27 -0.82
C TYR A 210 -8.42 -9.41 -0.12
N CYS A 211 -7.83 -9.87 1.00
CA CYS A 211 -6.84 -9.09 1.77
C CYS A 211 -5.41 -9.66 1.65
N THR A 212 -5.08 -10.32 0.53
CA THR A 212 -3.80 -11.01 0.35
C THR A 212 -2.61 -10.07 0.19
N ASN A 213 -2.83 -8.89 -0.41
CA ASN A 213 -1.77 -7.93 -0.76
C ASN A 213 -1.78 -6.65 0.10
N ASP A 214 -2.82 -6.43 0.91
CA ASP A 214 -2.96 -5.26 1.77
C ASP A 214 -3.01 -5.67 3.25
N GLU A 215 -1.90 -5.46 3.93
CA GLU A 215 -1.73 -5.78 5.35
C GLU A 215 -2.60 -4.91 6.27
N ALA A 216 -2.89 -3.66 5.89
CA ALA A 216 -3.75 -2.76 6.67
C ALA A 216 -5.21 -3.21 6.60
N GLU A 217 -5.69 -3.57 5.41
CA GLU A 217 -7.01 -4.17 5.22
C GLU A 217 -7.15 -5.51 5.95
N LYS A 218 -6.14 -6.38 5.80
CA LYS A 218 -6.10 -7.65 6.53
C LYS A 218 -6.19 -7.44 8.04
N ALA A 219 -5.44 -6.48 8.57
CA ALA A 219 -5.47 -6.14 9.99
C ALA A 219 -6.85 -5.63 10.43
N TRP A 220 -7.51 -4.82 9.61
CA TRP A 220 -8.86 -4.32 9.88
C TRP A 220 -9.88 -5.46 9.99
N TYR A 221 -9.93 -6.37 9.01
CA TYR A 221 -10.86 -7.51 9.07
C TYR A 221 -10.50 -8.49 10.18
N LEU A 222 -9.22 -8.65 10.54
CA LEU A 222 -8.85 -9.40 11.74
C LEU A 222 -9.44 -8.76 13.01
N GLN A 223 -9.47 -7.43 13.12
CA GLN A 223 -10.13 -6.75 14.24
C GLN A 223 -11.66 -6.91 14.20
N ILE A 224 -12.29 -6.95 13.04
CA ILE A 224 -13.72 -7.29 12.94
C ILE A 224 -13.94 -8.73 13.44
N LEU A 225 -13.09 -9.67 13.01
CA LEU A 225 -13.14 -11.07 13.43
C LEU A 225 -12.99 -11.23 14.96
N VAL A 226 -12.16 -10.40 15.60
CA VAL A 226 -11.98 -10.37 17.07
C VAL A 226 -13.31 -10.16 17.79
N ARG A 227 -14.19 -9.32 17.26
CA ARG A 227 -15.52 -9.03 17.82
C ARG A 227 -16.38 -10.30 17.89
N TYR A 228 -16.39 -11.08 16.82
CA TYR A 228 -17.12 -12.34 16.74
C TYR A 228 -16.49 -13.41 17.65
N LYS A 229 -15.16 -13.56 17.57
CA LYS A 229 -14.43 -14.50 18.42
C LYS A 229 -14.58 -14.20 19.91
N TYR A 230 -14.77 -12.94 20.31
CA TYR A 230 -14.93 -12.57 21.72
C TYR A 230 -16.13 -13.26 22.39
N LYS A 231 -17.21 -13.50 21.63
CA LYS A 231 -18.39 -14.23 22.13
C LYS A 231 -18.13 -15.73 22.34
N MET A 232 -17.19 -16.30 21.59
CA MET A 232 -16.83 -17.72 21.64
C MET A 232 -15.70 -17.98 22.65
N SER A 233 -14.58 -17.26 22.50
CA SER A 233 -13.37 -17.42 23.31
C SER A 233 -12.65 -16.09 23.48
N LYS A 234 -12.59 -15.59 24.72
CA LYS A 234 -11.86 -14.36 25.07
C LYS A 234 -10.36 -14.49 24.81
N THR A 235 -9.81 -15.69 25.00
CA THR A 235 -8.39 -15.97 24.78
C THR A 235 -8.05 -15.87 23.29
N GLU A 236 -8.83 -16.56 22.45
CA GLU A 236 -8.61 -16.56 20.99
C GLU A 236 -8.85 -15.17 20.38
N SER A 237 -9.87 -14.47 20.88
CA SER A 237 -10.15 -13.07 20.53
C SER A 237 -8.95 -12.17 20.82
N ASN A 238 -8.35 -12.27 22.01
CA ASN A 238 -7.17 -11.46 22.36
C ASN A 238 -5.94 -11.82 21.52
N LEU A 239 -5.71 -13.11 21.23
CA LEU A 239 -4.63 -13.56 20.33
C LEU A 239 -4.82 -13.00 18.92
N THR A 240 -6.04 -13.03 18.41
CA THR A 240 -6.38 -12.48 17.09
C THR A 240 -6.17 -10.96 17.07
N GLN A 241 -6.56 -10.24 18.13
CA GLN A 241 -6.35 -8.79 18.23
C GLN A 241 -4.86 -8.43 18.28
N LYS A 242 -4.05 -9.24 18.97
CA LYS A 242 -2.59 -9.08 18.96
C LYS A 242 -2.02 -9.25 17.56
N GLY A 243 -2.53 -10.21 16.80
CA GLY A 243 -2.20 -10.40 15.39
C GLY A 243 -2.58 -9.20 14.52
N ALA A 244 -3.80 -8.69 14.68
CA ALA A 244 -4.29 -7.49 13.98
C ALA A 244 -3.44 -6.27 14.30
N PHE A 245 -3.23 -5.97 15.59
CA PHE A 245 -2.45 -4.83 16.03
C PHE A 245 -1.00 -4.90 15.54
N ASN A 246 -0.34 -6.08 15.56
CA ASN A 246 1.03 -6.21 15.07
C ASN A 246 1.18 -5.87 13.58
N LYS A 247 0.11 -5.97 12.79
CA LYS A 247 0.08 -5.58 11.38
C LYS A 247 -0.24 -4.10 11.19
N ASN A 248 -1.05 -3.52 12.08
CA ASN A 248 -1.42 -2.12 12.05
C ASN A 248 -1.57 -1.54 13.47
N TRP A 249 -0.65 -0.64 13.85
CA TRP A 249 -0.61 -0.04 15.18
C TRP A 249 -1.68 1.03 15.43
N GLU A 250 -2.44 1.42 14.41
CA GLU A 250 -3.57 2.34 14.57
C GLU A 250 -4.84 1.66 15.12
N LEU A 251 -4.87 0.32 15.12
CA LEU A 251 -5.98 -0.49 15.63
C LEU A 251 -6.07 -0.49 17.16
N LEU A 252 -7.13 -1.10 17.70
CA LEU A 252 -7.32 -1.23 19.14
C LEU A 252 -6.20 -2.05 19.77
N LYS A 253 -5.76 -1.64 20.97
CA LYS A 253 -4.72 -2.36 21.69
C LYS A 253 -5.28 -3.69 22.24
N PRO A 254 -4.57 -4.82 22.09
CA PRO A 254 -4.90 -6.06 22.78
C PRO A 254 -4.72 -5.88 24.30
N LYS A 255 -5.33 -6.77 25.10
CA LYS A 255 -5.19 -6.76 26.57
C LYS A 255 -3.80 -7.20 27.02
N GLU A 256 -3.14 -8.02 26.22
CA GLU A 256 -1.76 -8.47 26.48
C GLU A 256 -0.74 -7.39 26.15
N ARG A 257 0.38 -7.38 26.89
CA ARG A 257 1.49 -6.47 26.63
C ARG A 257 2.10 -6.78 25.25
N ILE A 258 2.16 -5.77 24.40
CA ILE A 258 2.88 -5.84 23.12
C ILE A 258 4.37 -5.67 23.43
N SER A 259 5.20 -6.60 22.97
CA SER A 259 6.65 -6.42 22.99
C SER A 259 7.06 -5.62 21.76
N TYR A 260 7.82 -4.54 22.00
CA TYR A 260 8.46 -3.81 20.91
C TYR A 260 9.39 -4.76 20.15
N LYS A 261 9.16 -4.92 18.84
CA LYS A 261 10.11 -5.58 17.95
C LYS A 261 11.07 -4.52 17.43
N LYS A 262 12.35 -4.63 17.81
CA LYS A 262 13.41 -3.81 17.22
C LYS A 262 13.40 -3.99 15.70
N LEU A 263 13.57 -2.90 14.98
CA LEU A 263 13.84 -2.98 13.54
C LEU A 263 15.16 -3.73 13.36
N ASN A 264 15.09 -4.86 12.66
CA ASN A 264 16.26 -5.63 12.30
C ASN A 264 16.58 -5.35 10.84
N TYR A 265 17.85 -5.13 10.54
CA TYR A 265 18.30 -5.03 9.16
C TYR A 265 18.10 -6.38 8.47
N ILE A 266 17.37 -6.38 7.35
CA ILE A 266 17.17 -7.54 6.50
C ILE A 266 18.07 -7.38 5.29
N ASN A 267 19.00 -8.31 5.09
CA ASN A 267 19.86 -8.30 3.91
C ASN A 267 19.10 -8.91 2.72
N GLU A 268 18.48 -8.07 1.90
CA GLU A 268 17.69 -8.47 0.72
C GLU A 268 18.52 -9.30 -0.28
N ASN A 269 19.80 -8.97 -0.45
CA ASN A 269 20.70 -9.72 -1.33
C ASN A 269 20.92 -11.15 -0.82
N ARG A 270 21.04 -11.34 0.49
CA ARG A 270 21.11 -12.67 1.11
C ARG A 270 19.82 -13.45 0.88
N LEU A 271 18.66 -12.83 1.11
CA LEU A 271 17.35 -13.48 0.86
C LEU A 271 17.19 -13.89 -0.60
N LYS A 272 17.58 -13.02 -1.54
CA LYS A 272 17.55 -13.32 -2.97
C LYS A 272 18.45 -14.51 -3.33
N ARG A 273 19.65 -14.60 -2.73
CA ARG A 273 20.55 -15.76 -2.93
C ARG A 273 19.99 -17.05 -2.35
N ILE A 274 19.40 -17.00 -1.16
CA ILE A 274 18.72 -18.16 -0.56
C ILE A 274 17.57 -18.62 -1.47
N ASN A 275 16.68 -17.71 -1.88
CA ASN A 275 15.60 -18.05 -2.80
C ASN A 275 16.12 -18.65 -4.11
N THR A 276 17.16 -18.04 -4.70
CA THR A 276 17.80 -18.55 -5.92
C THR A 276 18.37 -19.95 -5.71
N TRP A 277 18.99 -20.22 -4.56
CA TRP A 277 19.53 -21.54 -4.22
C TRP A 277 18.42 -22.57 -4.03
N VAL A 278 17.36 -22.24 -3.27
CA VAL A 278 16.20 -23.12 -3.07
C VAL A 278 15.52 -23.43 -4.40
N SER A 279 15.30 -22.43 -5.26
CA SER A 279 14.66 -22.59 -6.57
C SER A 279 15.44 -23.43 -7.59
N LYS A 280 16.70 -23.80 -7.31
CA LYS A 280 17.44 -24.77 -8.15
C LYS A 280 16.91 -26.20 -8.00
N HIS A 281 16.21 -26.50 -6.91
CA HIS A 281 15.65 -27.82 -6.62
C HIS A 281 14.20 -27.86 -7.09
N LYS A 282 13.78 -28.95 -7.74
CA LYS A 282 12.43 -29.08 -8.33
C LYS A 282 11.36 -29.23 -7.26
N ASN A 283 11.70 -29.89 -6.16
CA ASN A 283 10.77 -30.19 -5.07
C ASN A 283 11.49 -30.26 -3.72
N TYR A 284 10.71 -30.43 -2.66
CA TYR A 284 11.21 -30.52 -1.29
C TYR A 284 12.13 -31.74 -1.07
N GLU A 285 11.86 -32.87 -1.72
CA GLU A 285 12.66 -34.09 -1.57
C GLU A 285 14.08 -33.89 -2.11
N GLU A 286 14.22 -33.30 -3.29
CA GLU A 286 15.52 -32.97 -3.91
C GLU A 286 16.32 -31.94 -3.09
N LEU A 287 15.61 -30.96 -2.53
CA LEU A 287 16.20 -29.99 -1.60
C LEU A 287 16.77 -30.70 -0.36
N MET A 288 15.98 -31.59 0.25
CA MET A 288 16.40 -32.32 1.45
C MET A 288 17.56 -33.26 1.19
N LEU A 289 17.58 -33.98 0.06
CA LEU A 289 18.72 -34.81 -0.33
C LEU A 289 20.01 -34.00 -0.46
N THR A 290 19.92 -32.80 -1.03
CA THR A 290 21.08 -31.90 -1.17
C THR A 290 21.56 -31.40 0.19
N VAL A 291 20.65 -31.07 1.11
CA VAL A 291 20.99 -30.67 2.48
C VAL A 291 21.63 -31.83 3.25
N GLU A 292 21.09 -33.04 3.12
CA GLU A 292 21.64 -34.24 3.75
C GLU A 292 23.04 -34.58 3.23
N ASP A 293 23.30 -34.42 1.92
CA ASP A 293 24.63 -34.59 1.34
C ASP A 293 25.63 -33.55 1.86
N ILE A 294 25.23 -32.27 1.96
CA ILE A 294 26.07 -31.22 2.55
C ILE A 294 26.41 -31.57 4.00
N LEU A 295 25.42 -31.96 4.81
CA LEU A 295 25.64 -32.29 6.22
C LEU A 295 26.44 -33.58 6.40
N GLY A 296 26.25 -34.58 5.53
CA GLY A 296 27.01 -35.83 5.55
C GLY A 296 28.49 -35.61 5.26
N ASN A 297 28.81 -34.80 4.24
CA ASN A 297 30.18 -34.45 3.90
C ASN A 297 30.82 -33.44 4.88
N LEU A 298 30.01 -32.76 5.70
CA LEU A 298 30.46 -31.89 6.80
C LEU A 298 30.57 -32.68 8.12
N SER A 299 31.16 -33.87 8.07
CA SER A 299 31.42 -34.72 9.23
C SER A 299 32.92 -34.93 9.44
N PHE A 300 33.33 -35.12 10.69
CA PHE A 300 34.73 -35.44 11.01
C PHE A 300 35.05 -36.86 10.55
N GLY A 301 36.28 -37.05 10.04
CA GLY A 301 36.73 -38.27 9.38
C GLY A 301 36.66 -38.22 7.85
N GLU A 302 35.97 -37.21 7.28
CA GLU A 302 35.89 -37.01 5.83
C GLU A 302 37.18 -36.44 5.22
N GLU A 303 37.33 -36.68 3.92
CA GLU A 303 38.43 -36.11 3.13
C GLU A 303 38.35 -34.57 3.13
N ALA A 304 39.46 -33.89 3.45
CA ALA A 304 39.54 -32.43 3.56
C ALA A 304 38.90 -31.69 2.37
N SER A 305 39.18 -32.13 1.14
CA SER A 305 38.64 -31.50 -0.06
C SER A 305 37.10 -31.56 -0.15
N LYS A 306 36.49 -32.66 0.33
CA LYS A 306 35.03 -32.84 0.39
C LYS A 306 34.43 -32.03 1.53
N PHE A 307 35.04 -32.06 2.70
CA PHE A 307 34.61 -31.28 3.86
C PHE A 307 34.57 -29.78 3.56
N GLU A 308 35.66 -29.24 2.99
CA GLU A 308 35.74 -27.83 2.59
C GLU A 308 34.75 -27.49 1.45
N LYS A 309 34.43 -28.46 0.57
CA LYS A 309 33.40 -28.26 -0.45
C LYS A 309 32.02 -28.16 0.19
N ALA A 310 31.69 -29.08 1.09
CA ALA A 310 30.44 -29.06 1.84
C ALA A 310 30.29 -27.77 2.65
N LEU A 311 31.38 -27.28 3.26
CA LEU A 311 31.39 -25.99 3.95
C LEU A 311 31.15 -24.82 2.98
N GLN A 312 31.72 -24.86 1.78
CA GLN A 312 31.43 -23.84 0.76
C GLN A 312 29.95 -23.82 0.37
N ASP A 313 29.39 -25.01 0.13
CA ASP A 313 28.02 -25.20 -0.33
C ASP A 313 27.00 -24.86 0.77
N LEU A 314 27.33 -25.13 2.04
CA LEU A 314 26.57 -24.67 3.20
C LEU A 314 26.52 -23.14 3.28
N GLY A 315 27.67 -22.47 3.14
CA GLY A 315 27.71 -20.99 3.12
C GLY A 315 26.84 -20.41 2.01
N SER A 316 26.87 -21.05 0.83
CA SER A 316 26.06 -20.64 -0.32
C SER A 316 24.56 -20.88 -0.11
N SER A 317 24.18 -22.00 0.53
CA SER A 317 22.77 -22.34 0.77
C SER A 317 22.08 -21.38 1.74
N ILE A 318 22.82 -20.90 2.74
CA ILE A 318 22.36 -19.87 3.69
C ILE A 318 22.57 -18.45 3.16
N GLY A 319 22.97 -18.28 1.90
CA GLY A 319 23.03 -17.01 1.18
C GLY A 319 24.28 -16.16 1.42
N PHE A 320 25.37 -16.71 1.95
CA PHE A 320 26.67 -16.04 2.00
C PHE A 320 27.41 -16.18 0.67
N LEU A 321 28.35 -15.26 0.41
CA LEU A 321 29.34 -15.48 -0.64
C LEU A 321 30.43 -16.35 -0.03
N SER A 322 30.71 -17.49 -0.65
CA SER A 322 31.54 -18.53 -0.06
C SER A 322 32.59 -19.00 -1.06
N GLN A 323 33.85 -19.03 -0.62
CA GLN A 323 35.01 -19.31 -1.46
C GLN A 323 35.95 -20.31 -0.80
N ARG A 324 36.81 -20.97 -1.61
CA ARG A 324 37.92 -21.81 -1.13
C ARG A 324 39.27 -21.27 -1.63
N PRO A 325 39.81 -20.19 -1.02
CA PRO A 325 41.03 -19.54 -1.51
C PRO A 325 42.22 -20.48 -1.70
N GLU A 326 42.49 -21.38 -0.75
CA GLU A 326 43.62 -22.32 -0.89
C GLU A 326 43.46 -23.19 -2.15
N LYS A 327 42.27 -23.71 -2.42
CA LYS A 327 42.01 -24.53 -3.60
C LYS A 327 41.97 -23.75 -4.91
N GLU A 328 41.49 -22.50 -4.88
CA GLU A 328 41.27 -21.67 -6.06
C GLU A 328 42.53 -20.90 -6.50
N PHE A 329 43.35 -20.48 -5.53
CA PHE A 329 44.52 -19.61 -5.76
C PHE A 329 45.83 -20.18 -5.19
N ASN A 330 45.82 -21.40 -4.64
CA ASN A 330 46.97 -21.99 -3.92
C ASN A 330 47.50 -21.12 -2.77
N THR A 331 46.68 -20.19 -2.25
CA THR A 331 47.02 -19.27 -1.16
C THR A 331 45.75 -18.86 -0.38
N GLY A 332 45.92 -18.48 0.89
CA GLY A 332 44.81 -18.05 1.75
C GLY A 332 44.19 -19.18 2.57
N PRO A 333 43.02 -18.96 3.19
CA PRO A 333 42.33 -19.94 4.03
C PRO A 333 41.66 -21.07 3.24
N ASP A 334 41.33 -22.15 3.95
CA ASP A 334 40.59 -23.30 3.40
C ASP A 334 39.19 -22.88 2.89
N ASN A 335 38.47 -22.10 3.71
CA ASN A 335 37.20 -21.49 3.33
C ASN A 335 37.09 -20.05 3.83
N LEU A 336 36.41 -19.22 3.05
CA LEU A 336 36.11 -17.83 3.37
C LEU A 336 34.64 -17.53 3.09
N TRP A 337 33.90 -17.03 4.08
CA TRP A 337 32.51 -16.58 3.90
C TRP A 337 32.40 -15.06 4.11
N CYS A 338 31.78 -14.35 3.18
CA CYS A 338 31.42 -12.94 3.33
C CYS A 338 29.97 -12.83 3.84
N ILE A 339 29.81 -12.22 5.02
CA ILE A 339 28.54 -12.05 5.73
C ILE A 339 27.94 -10.68 5.40
N SER A 340 28.78 -9.65 5.45
CA SER A 340 28.45 -8.25 5.21
C SER A 340 29.64 -7.56 4.53
N GLN A 341 29.53 -6.27 4.20
CA GLN A 341 30.57 -5.53 3.49
C GLN A 341 31.96 -5.61 4.19
N ASN A 342 31.99 -5.71 5.51
CA ASN A 342 33.23 -5.74 6.29
C ASN A 342 33.32 -6.93 7.26
N ASP A 343 32.38 -7.89 7.20
CA ASP A 343 32.35 -9.03 8.12
C ASP A 343 32.54 -10.34 7.35
N TYR A 344 33.56 -11.09 7.74
CA TYR A 344 33.95 -12.34 7.10
C TYR A 344 34.19 -13.44 8.14
N PHE A 345 33.87 -14.67 7.78
CA PHE A 345 34.34 -15.86 8.51
C PHE A 345 35.49 -16.50 7.74
N ILE A 346 36.60 -16.68 8.43
CA ILE A 346 37.79 -17.37 7.94
C ILE A 346 37.82 -18.74 8.60
N PHE A 347 38.00 -19.79 7.80
CA PHE A 347 38.02 -21.16 8.30
C PHE A 347 39.37 -21.82 7.98
N GLU A 348 39.86 -22.55 8.98
CA GLU A 348 40.88 -23.58 8.85
C GLU A 348 40.22 -24.89 9.28
N CYS A 349 40.09 -25.82 8.35
CA CYS A 349 39.38 -27.07 8.52
C CYS A 349 40.33 -28.17 9.00
N LYS A 350 40.02 -28.78 10.14
CA LYS A 350 40.70 -29.98 10.64
C LYS A 350 39.81 -31.20 10.52
N SER A 351 39.30 -31.46 9.31
CA SER A 351 38.28 -32.49 9.07
C SER A 351 38.72 -33.92 9.44
N LYS A 352 40.02 -34.21 9.43
CA LYS A 352 40.59 -35.56 9.66
C LYS A 352 40.95 -35.86 11.12
N VAL A 353 40.64 -34.98 12.06
CA VAL A 353 40.92 -35.24 13.48
C VAL A 353 39.83 -36.12 14.08
N GLU A 354 40.19 -36.91 15.10
CA GLU A 354 39.19 -37.65 15.88
C GLU A 354 38.36 -36.68 16.73
N ASP A 355 37.07 -36.95 16.88
CA ASP A 355 36.15 -36.19 17.75
C ASP A 355 36.59 -36.15 19.22
N SER A 356 37.40 -37.13 19.63
CA SER A 356 37.97 -37.26 20.98
C SER A 356 39.09 -36.26 21.27
N ARG A 357 39.58 -35.54 20.25
CA ARG A 357 40.73 -34.65 20.34
C ARG A 357 40.38 -33.35 21.05
N ASN A 358 40.97 -33.13 22.23
CA ASN A 358 40.69 -31.98 23.08
C ASN A 358 41.64 -30.77 22.85
N GLU A 359 42.63 -30.90 21.96
CA GLU A 359 43.75 -29.96 21.87
C GLU A 359 44.08 -29.58 20.43
N ILE A 360 44.32 -28.30 20.17
CA ILE A 360 44.88 -27.80 18.90
C ILE A 360 46.39 -27.63 19.06
N THR A 361 47.17 -28.06 18.06
CA THR A 361 48.62 -27.93 18.08
C THR A 361 49.06 -26.51 17.75
N LYS A 362 50.24 -26.13 18.24
CA LYS A 362 50.88 -24.84 17.94
C LYS A 362 51.03 -24.59 16.42
N THR A 363 51.28 -25.65 15.65
CA THR A 363 51.41 -25.56 14.19
C THR A 363 50.10 -25.13 13.53
N GLU A 364 48.98 -25.73 13.93
CA GLU A 364 47.64 -25.41 13.40
C GLU A 364 47.21 -23.99 13.78
N THR A 365 47.53 -23.54 15.00
CA THR A 365 47.33 -22.12 15.37
C THR A 365 48.17 -21.18 14.50
N GLY A 366 49.37 -21.60 14.11
CA GLY A 366 50.23 -20.86 13.18
C GLY A 366 49.63 -20.74 11.78
N GLN A 367 48.95 -21.78 11.29
CA GLN A 367 48.27 -21.76 9.98
C GLN A 367 47.12 -20.73 9.96
N MET A 368 46.27 -20.75 10.99
CA MET A 368 45.21 -19.75 11.16
C MET A 368 45.76 -18.32 11.21
N ASN A 369 46.87 -18.09 11.92
CA ASN A 369 47.49 -16.76 11.96
C ASN A 369 48.02 -16.31 10.59
N ASN A 370 48.53 -17.23 9.78
CA ASN A 370 48.93 -16.94 8.40
C ASN A 370 47.71 -16.59 7.53
N HIS A 371 46.56 -17.23 7.75
CA HIS A 371 45.32 -16.89 7.05
C HIS A 371 44.82 -15.49 7.40
N CYS A 372 44.88 -15.10 8.67
CA CYS A 372 44.61 -13.71 9.07
C CYS A 372 45.56 -12.73 8.39
N GLY A 373 46.87 -13.02 8.38
CA GLY A 373 47.85 -12.16 7.71
C GLY A 373 47.68 -12.07 6.19
N TRP A 374 47.20 -13.13 5.54
CA TRP A 374 46.81 -13.10 4.13
C TRP A 374 45.57 -12.22 3.91
N PHE A 375 44.54 -12.38 4.76
CA PHE A 375 43.29 -11.61 4.67
C PHE A 375 43.48 -10.12 4.96
N ASP A 376 44.42 -9.73 5.81
CA ASP A 376 44.76 -8.32 6.06
C ASP A 376 45.53 -7.68 4.88
N LYS A 377 46.20 -8.50 4.08
CA LYS A 377 47.08 -8.04 2.99
C LYS A 377 46.34 -7.84 1.67
N GLU A 378 45.46 -8.77 1.33
CA GLU A 378 44.62 -8.75 0.10
C GLU A 378 43.33 -7.96 0.34
#